data_AF-A0A2U1VP82-F1
#
_entry.id   AF-A0A2U1VP82-F1
#
_cell.length_a   1.000
_cell.length_b   1.000
_cell.length_c   1.000
_cell.angle_alpha   90.00
_cell.angle_beta   90.00
_cell.angle_gamma   90.00
#
_symmetry.space_group_name_H-M   'P 1'
#
loop_
_entity.id
_entity.type
_entity.pdbx_description
1 polymer ?
#
loop_
_entity_poly.entity_id
_entity_poly.type
_entity_poly.pdbx_seq_one_letter_code
_entity_poly.pdbx_strand_id
1 'polypeptide(L)' 'MDDIDRQRTLAYFERLGKERVRLYTAIDCERFLGGWQVRELADEWLDAKHAEGAPKRLWRRLLADRRPSSADR' A
#
# COMPACT_ATOMS: atom_id res chain seq x y z
N MET A 1 13.34 -4.28 11.69
CA MET A 1 12.45 -3.56 12.61
C MET A 1 11.82 -4.55 13.58
N ASP A 2 11.75 -4.23 14.87
CA ASP A 2 11.05 -5.07 15.86
C ASP A 2 9.53 -4.97 15.70
N ASP A 3 8.77 -5.99 16.13
CA ASP A 3 7.32 -6.03 15.98
C ASP A 3 6.62 -4.90 16.76
N ILE A 4 7.22 -4.44 17.87
CA ILE A 4 6.72 -3.29 18.63
C ILE A 4 6.91 -1.99 17.84
N ASP A 5 8.06 -1.83 17.18
CA ASP A 5 8.34 -0.65 16.35
C ASP A 5 7.45 -0.62 15.10
N ARG A 6 7.15 -1.79 14.52
CA ARG A 6 6.19 -1.92 13.42
C ARG A 6 4.80 -1.45 13.85
N GLN A 7 4.30 -1.93 14.98
CA GLN A 7 2.97 -1.54 15.49
C GLN A 7 2.88 -0.04 15.82
N ARG A 8 3.93 0.53 16.43
CA ARG A 8 4.02 1.98 16.70
C ARG A 8 3.98 2.80 15.41
N THR A 9 4.68 2.34 14.38
CA THR A 9 4.72 2.99 13.07
C THR A 9 3.35 2.94 12.38
N LEU A 10 2.66 1.79 12.43
CA LEU A 10 1.31 1.68 11.88
C LEU A 10 0.31 2.59 12.61
N ALA A 11 0.37 2.65 13.95
CA ALA A 11 -0.46 3.56 14.73
C ALA A 11 -0.17 5.03 14.40
N TYR A 12 1.08 5.37 14.10
CA TYR A 12 1.47 6.69 13.65
C TYR A 12 0.90 7.03 12.26
N PHE A 13 0.89 6.07 11.32
CA PHE A 13 0.26 6.24 10.00
C PHE A 13 -1.25 6.46 10.09
N GLU A 14 -1.94 5.69 10.93
CA GLU A 14 -3.38 5.89 11.19
C GLU A 14 -3.68 7.31 11.70
N ARG A 15 -2.83 7.82 12.61
CA ARG A 15 -2.97 9.19 13.12
C ARG A 15 -2.65 10.28 12.08
N LEU A 16 -1.70 10.00 11.18
CA LEU A 16 -1.30 10.92 10.11
C LEU A 16 -2.34 11.01 9.00
N GLY A 17 -2.98 9.89 8.69
CA GLY A 17 -3.93 9.78 7.60
C GLY A 17 -3.27 9.56 6.23
N LYS A 18 -4.07 9.02 5.31
CA LYS A 18 -3.65 8.50 3.99
C LYS A 18 -2.89 9.52 3.14
N GLU A 19 -3.36 10.76 3.10
CA GLU A 19 -2.78 11.81 2.26
C GLU A 19 -1.37 12.20 2.72
N ARG A 20 -1.15 12.31 4.03
CA ARG A 20 0.17 12.63 4.58
C ARG A 20 1.15 11.48 4.43
N VAL A 21 0.70 10.24 4.61
CA VAL A 21 1.54 9.05 4.39
C VAL A 21 1.97 8.95 2.93
N ARG A 22 1.09 9.26 1.96
CA ARG A 22 1.45 9.35 0.53
C ARG A 22 2.51 10.42 0.25
N LEU A 23 2.42 11.57 0.89
CA LEU A 23 3.43 12.62 0.75
C LEU A 23 4.77 12.16 1.34
N TYR A 24 4.76 11.42 2.44
CA TYR A 24 5.98 10.86 2.98
C TYR A 24 6.61 9.82 2.06
N THR A 25 5.85 8.92 1.44
CA THR A 25 6.41 7.92 0.49
C THR A 25 6.95 8.55 -0.79
N ALA A 26 6.33 9.65 -1.24
CA ALA A 26 6.79 10.43 -2.39
C ALA A 26 8.04 11.28 -2.09
N ILE A 27 8.25 11.67 -0.83
CA ILE A 27 9.43 12.39 -0.35
C ILE A 27 10.45 11.39 0.22
N ASP A 28 11.71 11.80 0.37
CA ASP A 28 12.77 10.93 0.89
C ASP A 28 12.45 10.37 2.28
N CYS A 29 12.00 9.11 2.32
CA CYS A 29 11.60 8.41 3.54
C CYS A 29 12.78 8.07 4.45
N GLU A 30 14.00 7.93 3.93
CA GLU A 30 15.17 7.67 4.79
C GLU A 30 15.39 8.85 5.73
N ARG A 31 15.22 10.06 5.20
CA ARG A 31 15.42 11.31 5.94
C ARG A 31 14.31 11.63 6.94
N PHE A 32 13.07 11.22 6.66
CA PHE A 32 11.90 11.61 7.47
C PHE A 32 11.32 10.50 8.35
N LEU A 33 11.49 9.24 7.99
CA LEU A 33 10.84 8.11 8.65
C LEU A 33 11.82 7.08 9.23
N GLY A 34 13.13 7.29 9.10
CA GLY A 34 14.14 6.51 9.82
C GLY A 34 14.62 5.23 9.11
N GLY A 35 14.34 5.09 7.80
CA GLY A 35 14.98 4.06 6.96
C GLY A 35 14.06 3.44 5.91
N TRP A 36 14.66 2.69 4.98
CA TRP A 36 13.99 2.00 3.87
C TRP A 36 12.85 1.06 4.32
N GLN A 37 12.99 0.41 5.49
CA GLN A 37 11.97 -0.50 6.05
C GLN A 37 10.64 0.21 6.36
N VAL A 38 10.68 1.51 6.70
CA VAL A 38 9.47 2.27 7.03
C VAL A 38 8.73 2.69 5.76
N ARG A 39 9.44 2.87 4.65
CA ARG A 39 8.84 3.10 3.34
C ARG A 39 8.06 1.89 2.86
N GLU A 40 8.65 0.70 2.93
CA GLU A 40 7.94 -0.53 2.57
C GLU A 40 6.67 -0.74 3.40
N LEU A 41 6.75 -0.45 4.70
CA LEU A 41 5.58 -0.53 5.58
C LEU A 41 4.52 0.52 5.26
N ALA A 42 4.93 1.72 4.83
CA ALA A 42 4.01 2.77 4.38
C ALA A 42 3.32 2.38 3.08
N ASP A 43 4.05 1.77 2.14
CA ASP A 43 3.50 1.26 0.88
C ASP A 43 2.50 0.12 1.15
N GLU A 44 2.83 -0.85 2.01
CA GLU A 44 1.92 -1.93 2.43
C GLU A 44 0.62 -1.38 3.06
N TRP A 45 0.76 -0.39 3.95
CA TRP A 45 -0.38 0.25 4.58
C TRP A 45 -1.23 1.05 3.59
N LEU A 46 -0.62 1.77 2.64
CA LEU A 46 -1.33 2.53 1.62
C LEU A 46 -2.11 1.63 0.66
N ASP A 47 -1.55 0.48 0.29
CA ASP A 47 -2.21 -0.53 -0.52
C ASP A 47 -3.41 -1.14 0.21
N ALA A 48 -3.27 -1.45 1.49
CA ALA A 48 -4.40 -1.88 2.33
C ALA A 48 -5.52 -0.83 2.37
N LYS A 49 -5.18 0.45 2.61
CA LYS A 49 -6.15 1.56 2.59
C LYS A 49 -6.73 1.86 1.20
N HIS A 50 -6.06 1.46 0.13
CA HIS A 50 -6.60 1.56 -1.22
C HIS A 50 -7.61 0.45 -1.48
N ALA A 51 -7.32 -0.78 -1.03
CA ALA A 51 -8.24 -1.92 -1.11
C ALA A 51 -9.51 -1.71 -0.27
N GLU A 52 -9.40 -1.08 0.91
CA GLU A 52 -10.55 -0.71 1.75
C GLU A 52 -11.49 0.31 1.08
N GLY A 53 -10.92 1.28 0.34
CA GLY A 53 -11.68 2.33 -0.35
C GLY A 53 -12.12 1.97 -1.77
N ALA A 54 -11.60 0.87 -2.34
CA ALA A 54 -11.98 0.43 -3.67
C ALA A 54 -13.41 -0.14 -3.64
N PRO A 55 -14.33 0.34 -4.49
CA PRO A 55 -15.61 -0.33 -4.64
C PRO A 55 -15.34 -1.76 -5.11
N LYS A 56 -15.70 -2.75 -4.27
CA LYS A 56 -15.51 -4.21 -4.44
C LYS A 56 -16.02 -4.83 -5.77
N ARG A 57 -16.45 -4.01 -6.73
CA ARG A 57 -17.16 -4.41 -7.95
C ARG A 57 -16.41 -4.18 -9.26
N LEU A 58 -15.37 -3.33 -9.35
CA LEU A 58 -14.72 -3.07 -10.65
C LEU A 58 -13.56 -4.02 -11.01
N TRP A 59 -12.79 -4.49 -10.03
CA TRP A 59 -11.59 -5.31 -10.29
C TRP A 59 -11.90 -6.74 -10.74
N ARG A 60 -13.10 -7.26 -10.41
CA ARG A 60 -13.53 -8.60 -10.86
C ARG A 60 -13.77 -8.70 -12.36
N ARG A 61 -14.01 -7.58 -13.06
CA ARG A 61 -14.22 -7.58 -14.52
C ARG A 61 -12.92 -7.52 -15.31
N LEU A 62 -11.90 -6.80 -14.84
CA LEU A 62 -10.62 -6.66 -15.55
C LEU A 62 -9.73 -7.91 -15.46
N LEU A 63 -9.86 -8.71 -14.39
CA LEU A 63 -9.17 -10.00 -14.25
C LEU A 63 -9.85 -11.14 -15.02
N ALA A 64 -11.16 -11.04 -15.27
CA ALA A 64 -11.89 -12.03 -16.08
C ALA A 64 -11.58 -11.92 -17.59
N ASP A 65 -11.16 -10.73 -18.04
CA ASP A 65 -10.86 -10.44 -19.45
C ASP A 65 -9.41 -10.80 -19.86
N ARG A 66 -8.58 -11.23 -18.89
CA ARG A 66 -7.23 -11.77 -19.14
C ARG A 66 -7.17 -13.29 -19.12
N ARG A 67 -8.22 -13.98 -19.57
CA ARG A 67 -8.03 -15.36 -20.05
C ARG A 67 -7.38 -15.29 -21.43
N PRO A 68 -6.14 -15.78 -21.61
CA PRO A 68 -5.57 -15.89 -22.93
C PRO A 68 -6.45 -16.83 -23.75
N SER A 69 -6.97 -16.32 -24.85
CA SER A 69 -7.51 -17.12 -25.94
C SER A 69 -6.35 -17.93 -26.52
N SER A 70 -6.04 -19.07 -25.91
CA SER A 70 -5.28 -20.14 -26.56
C SER A 70 -6.21 -20.82 -27.55
N ALA A 71 -6.48 -20.12 -28.65
CA ALA A 71 -6.87 -20.71 -29.91
C ALA A 71 -5.56 -20.90 -30.69
N ASP A 72 -4.96 -22.08 -30.60
CA ASP A 72 -4.19 -22.65 -31.71
C ASP A 72 -4.04 -24.17 -31.53
N ARG A 73 -4.68 -24.88 -32.46
CA ARG A 73 -4.55 -26.30 -32.87
C ARG A 73 -5.05 -27.42 -31.96
#